data_AF-A0A7W8QTT4-F1
#
_entry.id   AF-A0A7W8QTT4-F1
#
_cell.length_a   1.000
_cell.length_b   1.000
_cell.length_c   1.000
_cell.angle_alpha   90.00
_cell.angle_beta   90.00
_cell.angle_gamma   90.00
#
_symmetry.space_group_name_H-M   'P 1'
#
loop_
_entity.id
_entity.type
_entity.pdbx_description
1 polymer ?
#
loop_
_entity_poly.entity_id
_entity_poly.type
_entity_poly.pdbx_seq_one_letter_code
_entity_poly.pdbx_strand_id
1 'polypeptide(L)'
;MTADPTAVLLTIAALTAGHHAGDYWLQSDHQAVTKGRCDHAGRRACAGHVASLTLAQLVLLALVAVVTGTGLDPVAAALGLGVNAASHYWADRRATLRGLVLATERFTHKLRFHDEFGGAAHMDQAWHIAWIVPAALIAASPAPLALLLAAASAALLAAADITSRRARAREAASTSS
;
A
#
# COMPACT_ATOMS: atom_id res chain seq x y z
N MET A 1 -0.26 -17.38 20.60
CA MET A 1 -1.18 -17.34 19.45
C MET A 1 -0.35 -16.93 18.24
N THR A 2 -0.29 -17.78 17.23
CA THR A 2 0.53 -17.56 16.02
C THR A 2 -0.36 -17.67 14.79
N ALA A 3 -0.06 -16.92 13.75
CA ALA A 3 -0.70 -17.11 12.45
C ALA A 3 -0.29 -18.47 11.86
N ASP A 4 -1.19 -19.11 11.10
CA ASP A 4 -0.82 -20.28 10.31
C ASP A 4 0.09 -19.83 9.15
N PRO A 5 1.34 -20.32 9.07
CA PRO A 5 2.26 -19.94 8.00
C PRO A 5 1.70 -20.26 6.61
N THR A 6 0.92 -21.33 6.45
CA THR A 6 0.33 -21.69 5.15
C THR A 6 -0.71 -20.66 4.73
N ALA A 7 -1.65 -20.31 5.62
CA ALA A 7 -2.62 -19.25 5.39
C ALA A 7 -1.98 -17.91 5.06
N VAL A 8 -0.89 -17.54 5.75
CA VAL A 8 -0.13 -16.30 5.48
C VAL A 8 0.45 -16.33 4.06
N LEU A 9 1.13 -17.41 3.66
CA LEU A 9 1.75 -17.51 2.33
C LEU A 9 0.72 -17.50 1.20
N LEU A 10 -0.40 -18.21 1.37
CA LEU A 10 -1.52 -18.21 0.42
C LEU A 10 -2.13 -16.80 0.30
N THR A 11 -2.27 -16.10 1.42
CA THR A 11 -2.76 -14.72 1.43
C THR A 11 -1.79 -13.77 0.73
N ILE A 12 -0.48 -13.89 0.97
CA ILE A 12 0.55 -13.10 0.25
C ILE A 12 0.43 -13.32 -1.26
N ALA A 13 0.34 -14.58 -1.70
CA ALA A 13 0.22 -14.92 -3.11
C ALA A 13 -1.05 -14.32 -3.74
N ALA A 14 -2.20 -14.46 -3.07
CA ALA A 14 -3.46 -13.90 -3.54
C ALA A 14 -3.45 -12.37 -3.59
N LEU A 15 -2.96 -11.71 -2.54
CA LEU A 15 -2.89 -10.24 -2.47
C LEU A 15 -1.89 -9.68 -3.48
N THR A 16 -0.77 -10.37 -3.75
CA THR A 16 0.23 -9.98 -4.75
C THR A 16 -0.32 -10.10 -6.16
N ALA A 17 -0.98 -11.22 -6.48
CA ALA A 17 -1.66 -11.39 -7.76
C ALA A 17 -2.76 -10.33 -7.96
N GLY A 18 -3.55 -10.07 -6.92
CA GLY A 18 -4.63 -9.08 -6.95
C GLY A 18 -4.12 -7.65 -7.06
N HIS A 19 -2.98 -7.36 -6.43
CA HIS A 19 -2.26 -6.09 -6.57
C HIS A 19 -1.85 -5.85 -8.02
N HIS A 20 -1.15 -6.80 -8.65
CA HIS A 20 -0.74 -6.66 -10.04
C HIS A 20 -1.92 -6.55 -11.02
N ALA A 21 -2.97 -7.35 -10.82
CA ALA A 21 -4.18 -7.24 -11.62
C ALA A 21 -4.84 -5.85 -11.42
N GLY A 22 -4.93 -5.38 -10.17
CA GLY A 22 -5.47 -4.09 -9.81
C GLY A 22 -4.73 -2.92 -10.47
N ASP A 23 -3.41 -2.86 -10.31
CA ASP A 23 -2.57 -1.75 -10.79
C ASP A 23 -2.39 -1.70 -12.30
N TYR A 24 -2.33 -2.86 -12.97
CA TYR A 24 -1.95 -2.90 -14.39
C TYR A 24 -3.10 -3.26 -15.34
N TRP A 25 -4.07 -4.05 -14.90
CA TRP A 25 -5.17 -4.48 -15.76
C TRP A 25 -6.49 -3.75 -15.48
N LEU A 26 -6.81 -3.53 -14.20
CA LEU A 26 -8.09 -2.94 -13.81
C LEU A 26 -8.02 -1.42 -13.69
N GLN A 27 -6.84 -0.88 -13.37
CA GLN A 27 -6.62 0.55 -13.31
C GLN A 27 -6.79 1.18 -14.69
N SER A 28 -7.69 2.15 -14.79
CA SER A 28 -7.82 2.97 -16.00
C SER A 28 -6.68 3.97 -16.16
N ASP A 29 -6.39 4.35 -17.40
CA ASP A 29 -5.43 5.42 -17.72
C ASP A 29 -5.76 6.73 -16.96
N HIS A 30 -7.04 7.13 -16.96
CA HIS A 30 -7.50 8.29 -16.20
C HIS A 30 -7.14 8.21 -14.71
N GLN A 31 -7.33 7.05 -14.06
CA GLN A 31 -6.92 6.88 -12.68
C GLN A 31 -5.39 7.01 -12.53
N ALA A 32 -4.60 6.41 -13.41
CA ALA A 32 -3.14 6.45 -13.38
C ALA A 32 -2.56 7.85 -13.44
N VAL A 33 -3.05 8.67 -14.36
CA VAL A 33 -2.55 10.04 -14.55
C VAL A 33 -3.11 11.01 -13.51
N THR A 34 -4.31 10.76 -12.98
CA THR A 34 -5.03 11.72 -12.12
C THR A 34 -4.77 11.48 -10.63
N LYS A 35 -4.54 10.23 -10.18
CA LYS A 35 -4.51 9.88 -8.74
C LYS A 35 -3.51 10.67 -7.91
N GLY A 36 -2.42 11.15 -8.51
CA GLY A 36 -1.40 11.95 -7.80
C GLY A 36 -1.75 13.43 -7.57
N ARG A 37 -2.80 13.98 -8.19
CA ARG A 37 -3.12 15.42 -8.11
C ARG A 37 -3.56 15.85 -6.71
N CYS A 38 -3.16 17.03 -6.24
CA CYS A 38 -3.51 17.54 -4.89
C CYS A 38 -4.97 18.03 -4.72
N ASP A 39 -5.83 17.87 -5.72
CA ASP A 39 -7.21 18.34 -5.74
C ASP A 39 -8.22 17.21 -5.42
N HIS A 40 -9.52 17.57 -5.43
CA HIS A 40 -10.60 16.61 -5.19
C HIS A 40 -10.69 15.55 -6.29
N ALA A 41 -10.39 15.90 -7.54
CA ALA A 41 -10.38 14.96 -8.66
C ALA A 41 -9.31 13.88 -8.45
N GLY A 42 -8.11 14.26 -8.04
CA GLY A 42 -7.04 13.33 -7.69
C GLY A 42 -7.44 12.40 -6.55
N ARG A 43 -8.07 12.92 -5.48
CA ARG A 43 -8.55 12.09 -4.36
C ARG A 43 -9.60 11.07 -4.80
N ARG A 44 -10.55 11.48 -5.62
CA ARG A 44 -11.58 10.58 -6.19
C ARG A 44 -10.98 9.51 -7.10
N ALA A 45 -10.06 9.89 -7.99
CA ALA A 45 -9.38 8.94 -8.88
C ALA A 45 -8.61 7.88 -8.08
N CYS A 46 -7.88 8.31 -7.06
CA CYS A 46 -7.14 7.42 -6.16
C CYS A 46 -8.05 6.51 -5.35
N ALA A 47 -9.15 7.04 -4.79
CA ALA A 47 -10.11 6.23 -4.05
C ALA A 47 -10.79 5.18 -4.95
N GLY A 48 -11.16 5.57 -6.18
CA GLY A 48 -11.72 4.63 -7.15
C GLY A 48 -10.73 3.52 -7.53
N HIS A 49 -9.45 3.88 -7.74
CA HIS A 49 -8.39 2.90 -8.01
C HIS A 49 -8.22 1.90 -6.87
N VAL A 50 -8.07 2.41 -5.66
CA VAL A 50 -7.90 1.57 -4.46
C VAL A 50 -9.12 0.68 -4.25
N ALA A 51 -10.34 1.18 -4.49
CA ALA A 51 -11.55 0.36 -4.41
C ALA A 51 -11.53 -0.81 -5.41
N SER A 52 -11.17 -0.57 -6.68
CA SER A 52 -11.04 -1.65 -7.67
C SER A 52 -9.92 -2.64 -7.33
N LEU A 53 -8.79 -2.15 -6.81
CA LEU A 53 -7.67 -2.99 -6.37
C LEU A 53 -8.05 -3.86 -5.17
N THR A 54 -8.67 -3.28 -4.15
CA THR A 54 -9.15 -4.03 -2.97
C THR A 54 -10.18 -5.08 -3.36
N LEU A 55 -11.07 -4.77 -4.31
CA LEU A 55 -12.03 -5.76 -4.82
C LEU A 55 -11.31 -6.91 -5.55
N ALA A 56 -10.31 -6.63 -6.39
CA ALA A 56 -9.53 -7.66 -7.06
C ALA A 56 -8.80 -8.58 -6.07
N GLN A 57 -8.18 -7.98 -5.04
CA GLN A 57 -7.53 -8.70 -3.96
C GLN A 57 -8.52 -9.55 -3.16
N LEU A 58 -9.70 -9.02 -2.82
CA LEU A 58 -10.76 -9.75 -2.12
C LEU A 58 -11.22 -10.96 -2.94
N VAL A 59 -11.46 -10.80 -4.24
CA VAL A 59 -11.89 -11.90 -5.12
C VAL A 59 -10.85 -13.01 -5.17
N LEU A 60 -9.57 -12.67 -5.36
CA LEU A 60 -8.51 -13.68 -5.41
C LEU A 60 -8.25 -14.32 -4.04
N LEU A 61 -8.32 -13.55 -2.96
CA LEU A 61 -8.20 -14.09 -1.60
C LEU A 61 -9.33 -15.08 -1.30
N ALA A 62 -10.57 -14.71 -1.64
CA ALA A 62 -11.73 -15.59 -1.47
C ALA A 62 -11.61 -16.87 -2.32
N LEU A 63 -11.18 -16.74 -3.59
CA LEU A 63 -10.94 -17.88 -4.47
C LEU A 63 -9.91 -18.85 -3.88
N VAL A 64 -8.75 -18.33 -3.44
CA VAL A 64 -7.69 -19.14 -2.83
C VAL A 64 -8.22 -19.81 -1.57
N ALA A 65 -8.82 -19.05 -0.65
CA ALA A 65 -9.35 -19.57 0.61
C ALA A 65 -10.37 -20.70 0.41
N VAL A 66 -11.30 -20.54 -0.56
CA VAL A 66 -12.30 -21.56 -0.87
C VAL A 66 -11.66 -22.80 -1.48
N VAL A 67 -10.75 -22.65 -2.44
CA VAL A 67 -10.14 -23.79 -3.16
C VAL A 67 -9.19 -24.59 -2.26
N THR A 68 -8.45 -23.92 -1.37
CA THR A 68 -7.50 -24.58 -0.45
C THR A 68 -8.13 -25.02 0.86
N GLY A 69 -9.38 -24.63 1.13
CA GLY A 69 -10.03 -24.85 2.43
C GLY A 69 -9.40 -24.04 3.57
N THR A 70 -8.70 -22.94 3.25
CA THR A 70 -8.05 -22.08 4.25
C THR A 70 -9.10 -21.25 4.97
N GLY A 71 -9.30 -21.53 6.26
CA GLY A 71 -10.16 -20.73 7.12
C GLY A 71 -9.54 -19.38 7.46
N LEU A 72 -10.17 -18.30 7.00
CA LEU A 72 -9.81 -16.93 7.38
C LEU A 72 -10.93 -16.33 8.23
N ASP A 73 -10.56 -15.62 9.29
CA ASP A 73 -11.52 -14.83 10.06
C ASP A 73 -11.95 -13.61 9.23
N PRO A 74 -13.25 -13.37 9.00
CA PRO A 74 -13.71 -12.27 8.15
C PRO A 74 -13.31 -10.89 8.66
N VAL A 75 -13.25 -10.70 9.98
CA VAL A 75 -12.85 -9.41 10.58
C VAL A 75 -11.36 -9.19 10.40
N ALA A 76 -10.53 -10.20 10.65
CA ALA A 76 -9.10 -10.16 10.40
C ALA A 76 -8.80 -9.89 8.91
N ALA A 77 -9.48 -10.59 7.99
CA ALA A 77 -9.35 -10.38 6.56
C ALA A 77 -9.71 -8.94 6.15
N ALA A 78 -10.82 -8.40 6.67
CA ALA A 78 -11.23 -7.02 6.42
C ALA A 78 -10.20 -6.00 6.96
N LEU A 79 -9.63 -6.24 8.15
CA LEU A 79 -8.58 -5.40 8.72
C LEU A 79 -7.32 -5.42 7.84
N GLY A 80 -6.89 -6.59 7.37
CA GLY A 80 -5.72 -6.73 6.50
C GLY A 80 -5.90 -6.01 5.17
N LEU A 81 -7.05 -6.20 4.51
CA LEU A 81 -7.40 -5.48 3.29
C LEU A 81 -7.51 -3.97 3.53
N GLY A 82 -8.06 -3.53 4.66
CA GLY A 82 -8.15 -2.13 5.03
C GLY A 82 -6.77 -1.48 5.22
N VAL A 83 -5.84 -2.19 5.86
CA VAL A 83 -4.45 -1.74 6.01
C VAL A 83 -3.77 -1.63 4.64
N ASN A 84 -3.94 -2.62 3.76
CA ASN A 84 -3.39 -2.57 2.40
C ASN A 84 -3.98 -1.39 1.61
N ALA A 85 -5.30 -1.21 1.65
CA ALA A 85 -5.98 -0.11 0.97
C ALA A 85 -5.48 1.26 1.45
N ALA A 86 -5.28 1.44 2.75
CA ALA A 86 -4.79 2.68 3.33
C ALA A 86 -3.34 2.99 2.93
N SER A 87 -2.43 2.01 3.00
CA SER A 87 -1.04 2.19 2.60
C SER A 87 -0.89 2.39 1.08
N HIS A 88 -1.73 1.73 0.29
CA HIS A 88 -1.80 1.89 -1.17
C HIS A 88 -2.29 3.28 -1.55
N TYR A 89 -3.44 3.69 -1.00
CA TYR A 89 -3.96 5.05 -1.20
C TYR A 89 -2.93 6.09 -0.83
N TRP A 90 -2.25 5.91 0.31
CA TRP A 90 -1.20 6.80 0.77
C TRP A 90 -0.08 6.94 -0.26
N ALA A 91 0.49 5.85 -0.78
CA ALA A 91 1.57 5.92 -1.77
C ALA A 91 1.11 6.48 -3.13
N ASP A 92 -0.09 6.13 -3.57
CA ASP A 92 -0.67 6.57 -4.85
C ASP A 92 -0.93 8.08 -4.91
N ARG A 93 -0.89 8.78 -3.78
CA ARG A 93 -0.87 10.25 -3.75
C ARG A 93 0.42 10.83 -4.33
N ARG A 94 1.42 10.01 -4.64
CA ARG A 94 2.74 10.31 -5.24
C ARG A 94 3.63 11.23 -4.40
N ALA A 95 3.14 12.38 -3.98
CA ALA A 95 3.89 13.35 -3.18
C ALA A 95 4.25 12.80 -1.80
N THR A 96 3.40 11.95 -1.22
CA THR A 96 3.66 11.18 0.00
C THR A 96 4.88 10.29 -0.15
N LEU A 97 4.92 9.44 -1.19
CA LEU A 97 6.04 8.53 -1.43
C LEU A 97 7.33 9.30 -1.78
N ARG A 98 7.25 10.32 -2.65
CA ARG A 98 8.40 11.21 -2.95
C ARG A 98 8.97 11.85 -1.67
N GLY A 99 8.10 12.26 -0.74
CA GLY A 99 8.55 12.78 0.55
C GLY A 99 9.35 11.76 1.38
N LEU A 100 9.04 10.47 1.32
CA LEU A 100 9.89 9.45 1.95
C LEU A 100 11.23 9.31 1.23
N VAL A 101 11.24 9.34 -0.10
CA VAL A 101 12.49 9.32 -0.88
C VAL A 101 13.40 10.47 -0.44
N LEU A 102 12.86 11.68 -0.33
CA LEU A 102 13.57 12.85 0.21
C LEU A 102 14.08 12.62 1.64
N ALA A 103 13.25 12.06 2.51
CA ALA A 103 13.63 11.81 3.90
C ALA A 103 14.80 10.82 4.04
N THR A 104 14.91 9.88 3.11
CA THR A 104 15.96 8.86 3.08
C THR A 104 17.12 9.21 2.14
N GLU A 105 17.09 10.36 1.48
CA GLU A 105 18.02 10.69 0.38
C GLU A 105 19.48 10.66 0.84
N ARG A 106 19.77 11.17 2.04
CA ARG A 106 21.12 11.17 2.63
C ARG A 106 21.75 9.77 2.82
N PHE A 107 20.94 8.71 2.74
CA PHE A 107 21.38 7.33 2.90
C PHE A 107 21.25 6.51 1.61
N THR A 108 20.26 6.84 0.79
CA THR A 108 19.84 5.99 -0.34
C THR A 108 20.29 6.55 -1.68
N HIS A 109 20.49 7.87 -1.80
CA HIS A 109 20.83 8.55 -3.05
C HIS A 109 19.88 8.18 -4.21
N LYS A 110 18.57 8.13 -3.92
CA LYS A 110 17.52 7.65 -4.84
C LYS A 110 16.67 8.77 -5.43
N LEU A 111 16.86 10.02 -5.05
CA LEU A 111 16.02 11.13 -5.53
C LEU A 111 16.09 11.28 -7.06
N ARG A 112 17.29 11.24 -7.64
CA ARG A 112 17.45 11.25 -9.11
C ARG A 112 16.84 10.02 -9.79
N PHE A 113 17.00 8.84 -9.18
CA PHE A 113 16.34 7.62 -9.68
C PHE A 113 14.81 7.78 -9.71
N HIS A 114 14.24 8.34 -8.64
CA HIS A 114 12.81 8.58 -8.54
C HIS A 114 12.32 9.62 -9.56
N ASP A 115 12.95 10.80 -9.62
CA ASP A 115 12.46 11.96 -10.38
C ASP A 115 12.84 11.92 -11.87
N GLU A 116 13.99 11.36 -12.25
CA GLU A 116 14.53 11.45 -13.63
C GLU A 116 14.49 10.13 -14.40
N PHE A 117 14.67 8.97 -13.73
CA PHE A 117 14.93 7.69 -14.41
C PHE A 117 13.76 6.71 -14.38
N GLY A 118 12.52 7.22 -14.25
CA GLY A 118 11.33 6.37 -14.17
C GLY A 118 11.24 5.52 -12.89
N GLY A 119 12.07 5.81 -11.89
CA GLY A 119 12.11 5.07 -10.63
C GLY A 119 10.87 5.27 -9.77
N ALA A 120 10.08 6.32 -9.99
CA ALA A 120 8.83 6.56 -9.26
C ALA A 120 7.88 5.34 -9.28
N ALA A 121 7.67 4.72 -10.46
CA ALA A 121 6.83 3.53 -10.57
C ALA A 121 7.43 2.31 -9.82
N HIS A 122 8.75 2.17 -9.83
CA HIS A 122 9.42 1.05 -9.14
C HIS A 122 9.37 1.22 -7.61
N MET A 123 9.55 2.44 -7.11
CA MET A 123 9.44 2.73 -5.68
C MET A 123 7.99 2.58 -5.19
N ASP A 124 7.03 2.93 -6.03
CA ASP A 124 5.60 2.72 -5.78
C ASP A 124 5.27 1.23 -5.65
N GLN A 125 5.67 0.41 -6.61
CA GLN A 125 5.50 -1.04 -6.54
C GLN A 125 6.22 -1.68 -5.35
N ALA A 126 7.46 -1.25 -5.06
CA ALA A 126 8.20 -1.75 -3.91
C ALA A 126 7.49 -1.44 -2.58
N TRP A 127 6.87 -0.26 -2.46
CA TRP A 127 6.06 0.09 -1.30
C TRP A 127 4.84 -0.83 -1.16
N HIS A 128 4.06 -1.00 -2.23
CA HIS A 128 2.86 -1.83 -2.18
C HIS A 128 3.18 -3.28 -1.82
N ILE A 129 4.20 -3.89 -2.46
CA ILE A 129 4.64 -5.25 -2.13
C ILE A 129 5.12 -5.36 -0.68
N ALA A 130 5.84 -4.36 -0.17
CA ALA A 130 6.26 -4.34 1.24
C ALA A 130 5.05 -4.31 2.21
N TRP A 131 3.96 -3.64 1.83
CA TRP A 131 2.74 -3.54 2.64
C TRP A 131 1.78 -4.74 2.51
N ILE A 132 1.91 -5.54 1.46
CA ILE A 132 1.18 -6.82 1.34
C ILE A 132 1.56 -7.76 2.49
N VAL A 133 2.81 -7.74 2.97
CA VAL A 133 3.27 -8.60 4.06
C VAL A 133 2.49 -8.37 5.37
N PRO A 134 2.48 -7.16 5.97
CA PRO A 134 1.68 -6.91 7.17
C PRO A 134 0.18 -7.10 6.92
N ALA A 135 -0.34 -6.75 5.74
CA ALA A 135 -1.74 -6.98 5.39
C ALA A 135 -2.10 -8.48 5.42
N ALA A 136 -1.26 -9.34 4.84
CA ALA A 136 -1.46 -10.78 4.85
C ALA A 136 -1.33 -11.38 6.26
N LEU A 137 -0.35 -10.90 7.05
CA LEU A 137 -0.19 -11.30 8.45
C LEU A 137 -1.43 -10.97 9.27
N ILE A 138 -2.02 -9.78 9.09
CA ILE A 138 -3.27 -9.38 9.75
C ILE A 138 -4.41 -10.31 9.32
N ALA A 139 -4.60 -10.48 8.00
CA ALA A 139 -5.70 -11.25 7.44
C ALA A 139 -5.70 -12.74 7.84
N ALA A 140 -4.52 -13.33 8.03
CA ALA A 140 -4.35 -14.73 8.41
C ALA A 140 -4.09 -14.92 9.92
N SER A 141 -4.28 -13.87 10.74
CA SER A 141 -4.11 -13.94 12.20
C SER A 141 -5.44 -14.08 12.94
N PRO A 142 -5.45 -14.70 14.12
CA PRO A 142 -6.57 -14.60 15.05
C PRO A 142 -6.85 -13.14 15.44
N ALA A 143 -8.11 -12.81 15.74
CA ALA A 143 -8.57 -11.44 15.96
C ALA A 143 -7.71 -10.59 16.92
N PRO A 144 -7.26 -11.06 18.10
CA PRO A 144 -6.42 -10.25 18.99
C PRO A 144 -5.07 -9.86 18.37
N LEU A 145 -4.43 -10.80 17.65
CA LEU A 145 -3.17 -10.54 16.97
C LEU A 145 -3.39 -9.65 15.74
N ALA A 146 -4.47 -9.87 14.99
CA ALA A 146 -4.86 -9.03 13.86
C ALA A 146 -5.05 -7.57 14.26
N LEU A 147 -5.74 -7.30 15.37
CA LEU A 147 -5.93 -5.94 15.91
C LEU A 147 -4.60 -5.28 16.29
N LEU A 148 -3.72 -6.03 16.96
CA LEU A 148 -2.41 -5.51 17.38
C LEU A 148 -1.53 -5.18 16.17
N LEU A 149 -1.48 -6.07 15.18
CA LEU A 149 -0.76 -5.86 13.92
C LEU A 149 -1.35 -4.71 13.10
N ALA A 150 -2.68 -4.56 13.06
CA ALA A 150 -3.34 -3.45 12.39
C ALA A 150 -3.02 -2.10 13.07
N ALA A 151 -3.01 -2.04 14.40
CA ALA A 151 -2.61 -0.85 15.14
C ALA A 151 -1.13 -0.50 14.92
N ALA A 152 -0.23 -1.49 14.93
CA ALA A 152 1.19 -1.29 14.64
C ALA A 152 1.40 -0.78 13.20
N SER A 153 0.66 -1.34 12.24
CA SER A 153 0.65 -0.93 10.85
C SER A 153 0.16 0.51 10.68
N ALA A 154 -0.95 0.89 11.33
CA ALA A 154 -1.44 2.27 11.32
C ALA A 154 -0.42 3.26 11.90
N ALA A 155 0.26 2.89 12.99
CA ALA A 155 1.33 3.71 13.57
C ALA A 155 2.53 3.87 12.62
N LEU A 156 2.93 2.80 11.92
CA LEU A 156 4.00 2.85 10.93
C LEU A 156 3.65 3.74 9.73
N LEU A 157 2.42 3.63 9.22
CA LEU A 157 1.93 4.49 8.13
C LEU A 157 1.88 5.96 8.56
N ALA A 158 1.42 6.24 9.78
CA ALA A 158 1.42 7.60 10.33
C ALA A 158 2.84 8.17 10.48
N ALA A 159 3.80 7.37 10.94
CA ALA A 159 5.21 7.77 11.03
C ALA A 159 5.81 8.06 9.65
N ALA A 160 5.52 7.22 8.65
CA ALA A 160 5.92 7.44 7.27
C ALA A 160 5.33 8.76 6.71
N ASP A 161 4.06 9.01 6.97
CA ASP A 161 3.33 10.19 6.52
C ASP A 161 3.87 11.50 7.14
N ILE A 162 4.14 11.49 8.45
CA ILE A 162 4.78 12.61 9.16
C ILE A 162 6.19 12.86 8.60
N THR A 163 6.96 11.81 8.38
CA THR A 163 8.34 11.89 7.86
C THR A 163 8.35 12.47 6.44
N SER A 164 7.47 11.97 5.57
CA SER A 164 7.26 12.49 4.22
C SER A 164 6.89 13.98 4.21
N ARG A 165 5.93 14.39 5.03
CA ARG A 165 5.51 15.80 5.13
C ARG A 165 6.65 16.70 5.57
N ARG A 166 7.41 16.30 6.58
CA ARG A 166 8.56 17.08 7.09
C ARG A 166 9.65 17.25 6.03
N ALA A 167 9.97 16.19 5.28
CA ALA A 167 10.98 16.25 4.23
C ALA A 167 10.57 17.20 3.10
N ARG A 168 9.33 17.11 2.62
CA ARG A 168 8.80 18.04 1.60
C ARG A 168 8.75 19.49 2.08
N ALA A 169 8.40 19.74 3.34
CA ALA A 169 8.40 21.08 3.89
C ALA A 169 9.82 21.70 3.94
N ARG A 170 10.84 20.88 4.24
CA ARG A 170 12.25 21.33 4.23
C ARG A 170 12.73 21.64 2.81
N GLU A 171 12.43 20.79 1.84
CA GLU A 171 12.76 21.02 0.42
C GLU A 171 12.13 22.33 -0.09
N ALA A 172 10.86 22.57 0.24
CA ALA A 172 10.17 23.81 -0.12
C ALA A 172 10.84 25.05 0.50
N ALA A 173 11.29 24.97 1.77
CA ALA A 173 11.98 26.08 2.41
C ALA A 173 13.37 26.37 1.78
N SER A 174 14.11 25.35 1.36
CA SER A 174 15.43 25.52 0.73
C SER A 174 15.39 26.05 -0.71
N THR A 175 14.25 25.95 -1.39
CA THR A 175 14.08 26.47 -2.76
C THR A 175 13.61 27.92 -2.78
N SER A 176 13.16 28.46 -1.65
CA SER A 176 12.74 29.86 -1.49
C SER A 176 13.83 30.81 -0.98
N SER A 177 15.00 30.28 -0.61
CA SER A 177 16.18 31.03 -0.12
C SER A 177 17.22 31.18 -1.21
#